data_AF-A0A525D006-F1
#
_entry.id   AF-A0A525D006-F1
#
_cell.length_a   1.000
_cell.length_b   1.000
_cell.length_c   1.000
_cell.angle_alpha   90.00
_cell.angle_beta   90.00
_cell.angle_gamma   90.00
#
_symmetry.space_group_name_H-M   'P 1'
#
loop_
_entity.id
_entity.type
_entity.pdbx_description
1 polymer ?
#
loop_
_entity_poly.entity_id
_entity_poly.type
_entity_poly.pdbx_seq_one_letter_code
_entity_poly.pdbx_strand_id
1 'polypeptide(L)'
;MKTDPAYYLNGVLEQNRVMLSRTITLIESSLPAHQELAGNIIDQLLPHTGKAVRLGITGVPGAGKSTFIDSFGSLLTERGHRVAVLAIDPSSARSGGS
;
A
#
# COMPACT_ATOMS: atom_id res chain seq x y z
N MET A 1 13.48 -13.33 -13.85
CA MET A 1 13.15 -11.87 -13.82
C MET A 1 12.05 -11.55 -12.79
N LYS A 2 10.88 -12.22 -12.78
CA LYS A 2 9.84 -12.02 -11.75
C LYS A 2 10.11 -12.67 -10.38
N THR A 3 11.21 -13.41 -10.24
CA THR A 3 11.65 -14.06 -8.99
C THR A 3 12.81 -13.34 -8.32
N ASP A 4 13.32 -12.27 -8.95
CA ASP A 4 14.45 -11.50 -8.44
C ASP A 4 13.93 -10.39 -7.52
N PRO A 5 14.31 -10.36 -6.23
CA PRO A 5 13.94 -9.27 -5.31
C PRO A 5 14.34 -7.89 -5.83
N ALA A 6 15.47 -7.77 -6.53
CA ALA A 6 15.99 -6.49 -7.01
C ALA A 6 15.05 -5.83 -8.04
N TYR A 7 14.35 -6.65 -8.84
CA TYR A 7 13.35 -6.16 -9.80
C TYR A 7 12.24 -5.37 -9.11
N TYR A 8 11.72 -5.88 -7.99
CA TYR A 8 10.67 -5.21 -7.21
C TYR A 8 11.23 -4.03 -6.43
N LEU A 9 12.38 -4.21 -5.77
CA LEU A 9 13.02 -3.18 -4.95
C LEU A 9 13.28 -1.90 -5.76
N ASN A 10 13.96 -2.02 -6.91
CA ASN A 10 14.30 -0.88 -7.73
C ASN A 10 13.04 -0.15 -8.23
N GLY A 11 12.03 -0.91 -8.67
CA GLY A 11 10.76 -0.32 -9.10
C GLY A 11 10.05 0.47 -8.00
N VAL A 12 10.10 0.00 -6.74
CA VAL A 12 9.52 0.73 -5.60
C VAL A 12 10.35 1.98 -5.27
N LEU A 13 11.68 1.86 -5.22
CA LEU A 13 12.58 2.98 -4.89
C LEU A 13 12.56 4.09 -5.94
N GLU A 14 12.39 3.74 -7.21
CA GLU A 14 12.19 4.65 -8.34
C GLU A 14 10.78 5.24 -8.40
N GLN A 15 9.89 4.89 -7.45
CA GLN A 15 8.53 5.39 -7.35
C GLN A 15 7.65 5.01 -8.55
N ASN A 16 7.96 3.89 -9.20
CA ASN A 16 7.18 3.39 -10.33
C ASN A 16 5.86 2.78 -9.81
N ARG A 17 4.74 3.45 -10.11
CA ARG A 17 3.39 3.07 -9.64
C ARG A 17 3.00 1.64 -10.05
N VAL A 18 3.39 1.20 -11.26
CA VAL A 18 3.08 -0.15 -11.76
C VAL A 18 3.90 -1.21 -11.01
N MET A 19 5.13 -0.89 -10.66
CA MET A 19 5.96 -1.80 -9.87
C MET A 19 5.50 -1.85 -8.42
N LEU A 20 5.09 -0.72 -7.85
CA LEU A 20 4.51 -0.68 -6.51
C LEU A 20 3.27 -1.58 -6.42
N SER A 21 2.32 -1.47 -7.35
CA SER A 21 1.12 -2.32 -7.33
C SER A 21 1.44 -3.81 -7.46
N ARG A 22 2.35 -4.18 -8.37
CA ARG A 22 2.82 -5.58 -8.49
C ARG A 22 3.49 -6.09 -7.22
N THR A 23 4.24 -5.23 -6.54
CA THR A 23 4.91 -5.59 -5.27
C THR A 23 3.90 -5.80 -4.16
N ILE A 24 2.87 -4.94 -4.06
CA ILE A 24 1.76 -5.12 -3.10
C ILE A 24 1.05 -6.46 -3.36
N THR A 25 0.68 -6.74 -4.61
CA THR A 25 0.04 -8.02 -4.98
C THR A 25 0.90 -9.24 -4.64
N LEU A 26 2.24 -9.15 -4.82
CA LEU A 26 3.15 -10.20 -4.44
C LEU A 26 3.15 -10.42 -2.91
N ILE A 27 3.21 -9.33 -2.13
CA ILE A 27 3.22 -9.35 -0.66
C ILE A 27 1.90 -9.91 -0.10
N GLU A 28 0.76 -9.60 -0.72
CA GLU A 28 -0.56 -10.07 -0.29
C GLU A 28 -0.84 -11.53 -0.70
N SER A 29 0.01 -12.14 -1.52
CA SER A 29 -0.21 -13.49 -2.03
C SER A 29 -0.05 -14.56 -0.94
N SER A 30 -0.98 -15.51 -0.90
CA SER A 30 -0.94 -16.67 -0.01
C SER A 30 -0.05 -17.83 -0.50
N LEU A 31 0.55 -17.71 -1.69
CA LEU A 31 1.37 -18.77 -2.27
C LEU A 31 2.72 -18.88 -1.53
N PRO A 32 3.13 -20.07 -1.04
CA PRO A 32 4.35 -20.19 -0.23
C PRO A 32 5.62 -19.64 -0.91
N ALA A 33 5.76 -19.85 -2.22
CA ALA A 33 6.89 -19.34 -2.99
C ALA A 33 6.94 -17.79 -3.05
N HIS A 34 5.79 -17.11 -2.95
CA HIS A 34 5.74 -15.66 -2.89
C HIS A 34 6.07 -15.11 -1.51
N GLN A 35 5.75 -15.85 -0.44
CA GLN A 35 5.98 -15.41 0.94
C GLN A 35 7.47 -15.24 1.25
N GLU A 36 8.32 -16.18 0.81
CA GLU A 36 9.77 -16.08 0.98
C GLU A 36 10.34 -14.84 0.25
N LEU A 37 9.94 -14.65 -1.01
CA LEU A 37 10.35 -13.51 -1.81
C LEU A 37 9.84 -12.18 -1.21
N ALA A 38 8.60 -12.15 -0.73
CA ALA A 38 7.99 -10.98 -0.09
C ALA A 38 8.72 -10.56 1.19
N GLY A 39 9.11 -11.53 2.03
CA GLY A 39 9.91 -11.27 3.23
C GLY A 39 11.23 -10.57 2.89
N ASN A 40 11.96 -11.12 1.92
CA ASN A 40 13.23 -10.54 1.45
C ASN A 40 13.07 -9.11 0.90
N ILE A 41 11.98 -8.84 0.17
CA ILE A 41 11.69 -7.51 -0.37
C ILE A 41 11.36 -6.52 0.76
N ILE A 42 10.53 -6.93 1.73
CA ILE A 42 10.14 -6.08 2.87
C ILE A 42 11.38 -5.70 3.68
N ASP A 43 12.22 -6.67 4.02
CA ASP A 43 13.42 -6.43 4.84
C ASP A 43 14.37 -5.41 4.18
N GLN A 44 14.51 -5.47 2.85
CA GLN A 44 15.33 -4.52 2.10
C GLN A 44 14.66 -3.14 1.95
N LEU A 45 13.33 -3.07 1.96
CA LEU A 45 12.61 -1.80 1.92
C LEU A 45 12.56 -1.10 3.28
N LEU A 46 12.65 -1.82 4.41
CA LEU A 46 12.52 -1.25 5.77
C LEU A 46 13.40 -0.01 6.01
N PRO A 47 14.70 0.02 5.64
CA PRO A 47 15.56 1.21 5.81
C PRO A 47 15.08 2.45 5.06
N HIS A 48 14.24 2.30 4.03
CA HIS A 48 13.70 3.39 3.22
C HIS A 48 12.35 3.91 3.73
N THR A 49 11.77 3.28 4.76
CA THR A 49 10.46 3.63 5.33
C THR A 49 10.55 4.66 6.47
N GLY A 50 9.44 4.96 7.15
CA GLY A 50 9.39 5.84 8.33
C GLY A 50 9.36 7.35 8.04
N LYS A 51 9.49 7.76 6.77
CA LYS A 51 9.54 9.19 6.35
C LYS A 51 8.16 9.78 6.02
N ALA A 52 7.08 9.09 6.38
CA ALA A 52 5.71 9.49 6.05
C ALA A 52 4.86 9.68 7.31
N VAL A 53 3.95 10.67 7.27
CA VAL A 53 2.91 10.85 8.29
C VAL A 53 1.83 9.80 8.09
N ARG A 54 1.44 9.08 9.15
CA ARG A 54 0.40 8.05 9.14
C ARG A 54 -0.81 8.54 9.94
N LEU A 55 -1.93 8.75 9.28
CA LEU A 55 -3.18 9.26 9.87
C LEU A 55 -4.28 8.20 9.77
N GLY A 56 -4.89 7.84 10.90
CA GLY A 56 -6.08 7.00 10.94
C GLY A 56 -7.35 7.84 10.90
N ILE A 57 -8.28 7.49 10.01
CA ILE A 57 -9.58 8.16 9.87
C ILE A 57 -10.68 7.12 10.15
N THR A 58 -11.57 7.43 11.09
CA THR A 58 -12.70 6.59 11.47
C THR A 58 -13.97 7.42 11.61
N GLY A 59 -15.12 6.76 11.72
CA GLY A 59 -16.42 7.41 11.86
C GLY A 59 -17.57 6.47 11.45
N VAL A 60 -18.77 6.76 11.95
CA VAL A 60 -19.97 5.94 11.66
C VAL A 60 -20.32 5.92 10.16
N PRO A 61 -21.06 4.92 9.66
CA PRO A 61 -21.61 4.94 8.31
C PRO A 61 -22.39 6.24 8.05
N GLY A 62 -22.22 6.84 6.87
CA GLY A 62 -22.85 8.11 6.52
C GLY A 62 -22.18 9.38 7.08
N ALA A 63 -21.15 9.29 7.93
CA ALA A 63 -20.47 10.46 8.50
C ALA A 63 -19.65 11.33 7.52
N GLY A 64 -19.75 11.10 6.20
CA GLY A 64 -19.02 11.87 5.20
C GLY A 64 -17.52 11.55 5.08
N LYS A 65 -17.06 10.41 5.62
CA LYS A 65 -15.62 10.02 5.61
C LYS A 65 -14.99 10.06 4.22
N SER A 66 -15.64 9.49 3.21
CA SER A 66 -15.10 9.45 1.84
C SER A 66 -14.96 10.85 1.26
N THR A 67 -15.94 11.73 1.46
CA THR A 67 -15.89 13.14 1.03
C THR A 67 -14.76 13.90 1.74
N PHE A 68 -14.55 13.63 3.03
CA PHE A 68 -13.45 14.21 3.78
C PHE A 68 -12.09 13.73 3.25
N ILE A 69 -11.91 12.41 3.04
CA ILE A 69 -10.65 11.84 2.53
C ILE A 69 -10.31 12.42 1.16
N ASP A 70 -11.30 12.55 0.27
CA ASP A 70 -11.13 13.08 -1.08
C ASP A 70 -10.71 14.56 -1.08
N SER A 71 -11.44 15.40 -0.34
CA SER A 71 -11.12 16.83 -0.22
C SER A 71 -9.79 17.07 0.50
N PHE A 72 -9.51 16.35 1.58
CA PHE A 72 -8.25 16.44 2.32
C PHE A 72 -7.05 15.94 1.49
N GLY A 73 -7.23 14.84 0.78
CA GLY A 73 -6.22 14.29 -0.13
C GLY A 73 -5.87 15.28 -1.23
N SER A 74 -6.89 15.85 -1.89
CA SER A 74 -6.71 16.86 -2.95
C SER A 74 -5.92 18.05 -2.44
N LEU A 75 -6.33 18.60 -1.30
CA LEU A 75 -5.65 19.71 -0.63
C LEU A 75 -4.16 19.41 -0.32
N LEU A 76 -3.84 18.18 0.12
CA LEU A 76 -2.46 17.78 0.38
C LEU A 76 -1.65 17.66 -0.92
N THR A 77 -2.25 17.10 -1.97
CA THR A 77 -1.59 16.98 -3.28
C THR A 77 -1.34 18.34 -3.94
N GLU A 78 -2.26 19.29 -3.79
CA GLU A 78 -2.08 20.69 -4.22
C GLU A 78 -0.90 21.37 -3.53
N ARG A 79 -0.60 20.96 -2.29
CA ARG A 79 0.59 21.40 -1.53
C ARG A 79 1.86 20.62 -1.86
N GLY A 80 1.84 19.77 -2.88
CA GLY A 80 2.99 18.99 -3.33
C GLY A 80 3.27 17.73 -2.51
N HIS A 81 2.36 17.33 -1.60
CA HIS A 81 2.50 16.06 -0.89
C HIS A 81 2.07 14.88 -1.77
N ARG A 82 2.69 13.72 -1.54
CA ARG A 82 2.25 12.45 -2.12
C ARG A 82 1.37 11.75 -1.10
N VAL A 83 0.14 11.46 -1.50
CA VAL A 83 -0.88 10.85 -0.63
C VAL A 83 -1.15 9.42 -1.07
N ALA A 84 -1.26 8.52 -0.11
CA ALA A 84 -1.76 7.16 -0.29
C ALA A 84 -2.90 6.93 0.71
N VAL A 85 -3.96 6.25 0.26
CA VAL A 85 -5.12 5.89 1.09
C VAL A 85 -5.20 4.37 1.15
N LEU A 86 -5.10 3.81 2.36
CA LEU A 86 -5.30 2.39 2.62
C LEU A 86 -6.64 2.19 3.34
N ALA A 87 -7.55 1.45 2.73
CA ALA A 87 -8.82 1.08 3.35
C ALA A 87 -8.65 -0.21 4.14
N ILE A 88 -9.17 -0.24 5.36
CA ILE A 88 -9.22 -1.45 6.21
C ILE A 88 -10.69 -1.84 6.36
N ASP A 89 -11.08 -2.99 5.80
CA ASP A 89 -12.43 -3.54 5.92
C ASP A 89 -12.38 -4.90 6.66
N PRO A 90 -12.79 -4.95 7.94
CA PRO A 90 -12.77 -6.18 8.73
C PRO A 90 -13.79 -7.24 8.24
N SER A 91 -14.72 -6.90 7.35
CA SER A 91 -15.73 -7.84 6.84
C SER A 91 -15.17 -8.88 5.85
N SER A 92 -14.01 -8.60 5.26
CA SER A 92 -13.36 -9.40 4.21
C SER A 92 -12.99 -10.84 4.63
N ALA A 93 -12.80 -11.11 5.93
CA ALA A 93 -12.48 -12.45 6.41
C ALA A 93 -13.66 -13.45 6.37
N ARG A 94 -14.91 -12.97 6.25
CA ARG A 94 -16.12 -13.82 6.34
C ARG A 94 -16.68 -14.31 5.02
N SER A 95 -16.35 -13.68 3.88
CA SER A 95 -16.98 -14.04 2.60
C SER A 95 -16.13 -14.89 1.67
N GLY A 96 -14.81 -15.03 1.89
CA GLY A 96 -13.93 -15.62 0.89
C GLY A 96 -14.02 -14.78 -0.40
N GLY A 97 -13.19 -13.73 -0.48
CA GLY A 97 -13.27 -12.70 -1.52
C GLY A 97 -13.58 -13.25 -2.92
N SER A 98 -14.42 -12.51 -3.65
CA SER A 98 -14.69 -12.77 -5.07
C SER A 98 -13.44 -12.70 -5.92
#